data_AF-A0ABD5DXS1-F1
#
_entry.id   AF-A0ABD5DXS1-F1
#
_cell.length_a   1.000
_cell.length_b   1.000
_cell.length_c   1.000
_cell.angle_alpha   90.00
_cell.angle_beta   90.00
_cell.angle_gamma   90.00
#
_symmetry.space_group_name_H-M   'P 1'
#
loop_
_entity.id
_entity.type
_entity.pdbx_description
1 polymer ?
#
loop_
_entity_poly.entity_id
_entity_poly.type
_entity_poly.pdbx_seq_one_letter_code
_entity_poly.pdbx_strand_id
1 'polypeptide(L)'
;LEELRHQPGFSETWLVAGEAPRPGSRFRQPALAGTLRMLASDGLDSFYRGPLAERLAQGMAALGMPVTLGDLQAHRARRPAPLTLQHQQGT
;
A
#
# COMPACT_ATOMS: atom_id res chain seq x y z
N LEU A 1 -16.75 10.16 8.26
CA LEU A 1 -15.97 10.83 7.19
C LEU A 1 -15.06 11.92 7.74
N GLU A 2 -15.49 12.66 8.76
CA GLU A 2 -14.73 13.78 9.32
C GLU A 2 -13.35 13.38 9.87
N GLU A 3 -13.25 12.22 10.53
CA GLU A 3 -12.01 11.68 11.09
C GLU A 3 -10.84 11.60 10.07
N LEU A 4 -11.10 11.14 8.85
CA LEU A 4 -10.06 10.90 7.84
C LEU A 4 -9.98 12.02 6.79
N ARG A 5 -10.95 12.92 6.74
CA ARG A 5 -11.06 13.96 5.69
C ARG A 5 -9.81 14.81 5.57
N HIS A 6 -9.15 15.09 6.69
CA HIS A 6 -7.97 15.96 6.76
C HIS A 6 -6.64 15.20 6.68
N GLN A 7 -6.67 13.87 6.59
CA GLN A 7 -5.45 13.08 6.45
C GLN A 7 -4.83 13.29 5.06
N PRO A 8 -3.49 13.41 4.96
CA PRO A 8 -2.81 13.66 3.69
C PRO A 8 -3.21 12.66 2.60
N GLY A 9 -3.64 13.15 1.44
CA GLY A 9 -4.03 12.35 0.27
C GLY A 9 -5.39 11.63 0.37
N PHE A 10 -6.09 11.65 1.51
CA PHE A 10 -7.35 10.91 1.67
C PHE A 10 -8.47 11.48 0.78
N SER A 11 -8.76 12.78 0.92
CA SER A 11 -9.85 13.42 0.18
C SER A 11 -9.61 13.40 -1.34
N GLU A 12 -8.36 13.61 -1.77
CA GLU A 12 -7.95 13.56 -3.19
C GLU A 12 -8.09 12.17 -3.81
N THR A 13 -7.92 11.12 -3.00
CA THR A 13 -7.95 9.73 -3.48
C THR A 13 -9.34 9.13 -3.44
N TRP A 14 -10.10 9.38 -2.36
CA TRP A 14 -11.29 8.60 -2.03
C TRP A 14 -12.61 9.37 -2.15
N LEU A 15 -12.59 10.70 -2.13
CA LEU A 15 -13.81 11.51 -2.20
C LEU A 15 -14.05 12.01 -3.62
N VAL A 16 -15.31 12.05 -4.02
CA VAL A 16 -15.76 12.61 -5.30
C VAL A 16 -16.59 13.83 -4.96
N ALA A 17 -16.13 15.01 -5.40
CA ALA A 17 -16.73 16.30 -5.02
C ALA A 17 -16.85 16.51 -3.50
N GLY A 18 -15.91 15.98 -2.71
CA GLY A 18 -15.87 16.14 -1.25
C GLY A 18 -16.77 15.17 -0.45
N GLU A 19 -17.47 14.28 -1.15
CA GLU A 19 -18.36 13.27 -0.55
C GLU A 19 -17.91 11.84 -0.88
N ALA A 20 -18.43 10.87 -0.14
CA ALA A 20 -18.22 9.46 -0.47
C ALA A 20 -18.85 9.15 -1.84
N PRO A 21 -18.17 8.37 -2.71
CA PRO A 21 -18.71 8.02 -4.02
C PRO A 21 -20.01 7.23 -3.88
N ARG A 22 -20.96 7.48 -4.78
CA ARG A 22 -22.27 6.81 -4.75
C ARG A 22 -22.13 5.31 -5.04
N PRO A 23 -22.86 4.43 -4.33
CA PRO A 23 -22.95 3.02 -4.71
C PRO A 23 -23.38 2.85 -6.17
N GLY A 24 -22.75 1.90 -6.87
CA GLY A 24 -22.99 1.67 -8.31
C GLY A 24 -22.32 2.67 -9.25
N SER A 25 -21.68 3.73 -8.75
CA SER A 25 -20.90 4.65 -9.59
C SER A 25 -19.55 4.06 -9.99
N ARG A 26 -19.02 4.53 -11.12
CA ARG A 26 -17.67 4.14 -11.57
C ARG A 26 -16.62 4.98 -10.84
N PHE A 27 -15.87 4.33 -9.96
CA PHE A 27 -14.71 4.90 -9.27
C PHE A 27 -13.39 4.51 -9.97
N ARG A 28 -12.39 5.40 -9.95
CA ARG A 28 -11.09 5.18 -10.61
C ARG A 28 -9.96 5.62 -9.69
N GLN A 29 -8.81 4.93 -9.77
CA GLN A 29 -7.60 5.27 -9.02
C GLN A 29 -6.38 5.44 -9.94
N PRO A 30 -6.25 6.57 -10.67
CA PRO A 30 -5.15 6.78 -11.61
C PRO A 30 -3.75 6.73 -10.99
N ALA A 31 -3.60 7.24 -9.76
CA ALA A 31 -2.32 7.20 -9.04
C ALA A 31 -1.89 5.76 -8.73
N LEU A 32 -2.80 4.93 -8.20
CA LEU A 32 -2.55 3.51 -7.94
C LEU A 32 -2.25 2.74 -9.24
N ALA A 33 -2.93 3.06 -10.34
CA ALA A 33 -2.62 2.48 -11.64
C ALA A 33 -1.18 2.80 -12.10
N GLY A 34 -0.65 3.98 -11.77
CA GLY A 34 0.75 4.34 -11.99
C GLY A 34 1.70 3.43 -11.20
N THR A 35 1.43 3.21 -9.93
CA THR A 35 2.19 2.27 -9.08
C THR A 35 2.18 0.86 -9.64
N LEU A 36 1.00 0.34 -10.03
CA LEU A 36 0.87 -1.00 -10.61
C LEU A 36 1.64 -1.15 -11.94
N ARG A 37 1.69 -0.09 -12.76
CA ARG A 37 2.51 -0.09 -13.98
C ARG A 37 4.01 -0.17 -13.65
N MET A 38 4.48 0.60 -12.67
CA MET A 38 5.88 0.50 -12.23
C MET A 38 6.22 -0.90 -11.74
N LEU A 39 5.35 -1.52 -10.94
CA LEU A 39 5.54 -2.91 -10.49
C LEU A 39 5.60 -3.91 -11.65
N ALA A 40 4.78 -3.71 -12.68
CA ALA A 40 4.77 -4.56 -13.86
C ALA A 40 6.04 -4.39 -14.72
N SER A 41 6.60 -3.17 -14.79
CA SER A 41 7.79 -2.87 -15.59
C SER A 41 9.11 -3.17 -14.86
N ASP A 42 9.20 -2.80 -13.59
CA ASP A 42 10.45 -2.83 -12.79
C ASP A 42 10.54 -4.10 -11.90
N GLY A 43 9.50 -4.93 -11.91
CA GLY A 43 9.37 -6.13 -11.09
C GLY A 43 8.87 -5.88 -9.67
N LEU A 44 8.35 -6.91 -9.02
CA LEU A 44 7.66 -6.77 -7.72
C LEU A 44 8.58 -6.33 -6.56
N ASP A 45 9.86 -6.72 -6.59
CA ASP A 45 10.81 -6.32 -5.55
C ASP A 45 11.15 -4.81 -5.62
N SER A 46 10.81 -4.12 -6.73
CA SER A 46 11.01 -2.67 -6.89
C SER A 46 10.24 -1.84 -5.86
N PHE A 47 9.15 -2.38 -5.30
CA PHE A 47 8.41 -1.77 -4.19
C PHE A 47 9.31 -1.52 -2.98
N TYR A 48 10.28 -2.40 -2.75
CA TYR A 48 11.18 -2.35 -1.61
C TYR A 48 12.62 -1.94 -1.98
N ARG A 49 13.04 -2.18 -3.23
CA ARG A 49 14.45 -2.11 -3.67
C ARG A 49 14.67 -1.50 -5.05
N GLY A 50 13.70 -0.76 -5.58
CA GLY A 50 13.80 -0.11 -6.89
C GLY A 50 13.28 1.33 -6.88
N PRO A 51 13.04 1.91 -8.08
CA PRO A 51 12.59 3.29 -8.21
C PRO A 51 11.29 3.59 -7.44
N LEU A 52 10.41 2.60 -7.33
CA LEU A 52 9.19 2.72 -6.54
C LEU A 52 9.48 2.86 -5.03
N ALA A 53 10.45 2.12 -4.50
CA ALA A 53 10.86 2.22 -3.10
C ALA A 53 11.41 3.61 -2.75
N GLU A 54 12.24 4.18 -3.63
CA GLU A 54 12.77 5.54 -3.46
C GLU A 54 11.64 6.58 -3.45
N ARG A 55 10.69 6.46 -4.38
CA ARG A 55 9.49 7.32 -4.42
C ARG A 55 8.66 7.21 -3.14
N LEU A 56 8.46 6.00 -2.62
CA LEU A 56 7.74 5.77 -1.36
C LEU A 56 8.49 6.40 -0.18
N ALA A 57 9.80 6.21 -0.08
CA ALA A 57 10.61 6.77 0.99
C ALA A 57 10.61 8.31 0.98
N GLN A 58 10.64 8.93 -0.21
CA GLN A 58 10.49 10.38 -0.35
C GLN A 58 9.11 10.86 0.14
N GLY A 59 8.04 10.15 -0.23
CA GLY A 59 6.69 10.44 0.27
C GLY A 59 6.57 10.27 1.78
N MET A 60 7.19 9.22 2.35
CA MET A 60 7.26 8.98 3.79
C MET A 60 7.97 10.12 4.52
N ALA A 61 9.13 10.53 4.03
CA ALA A 61 9.89 11.63 4.61
C ALA A 61 9.12 12.96 4.56
N ALA A 62 8.48 13.28 3.43
CA ALA A 62 7.67 14.49 3.28
C ALA A 62 6.46 14.55 4.24
N LEU A 63 5.93 13.39 4.62
CA LEU A 63 4.82 13.25 5.56
C LEU A 63 5.28 13.09 7.03
N GLY A 64 6.59 13.10 7.30
CA GLY A 64 7.13 12.88 8.65
C GLY A 64 6.90 11.47 9.18
N MET A 65 6.73 10.47 8.31
CA MET A 65 6.55 9.08 8.73
C MET A 65 7.87 8.48 9.26
N PRO A 66 7.85 7.66 10.32
CA PRO A 66 9.04 7.03 10.90
C PRO A 66 9.45 5.76 10.13
N VAL A 67 9.49 5.84 8.80
CA VAL A 67 9.89 4.74 7.91
C VAL A 67 10.87 5.29 6.89
N THR A 68 12.01 4.62 6.75
CA THR A 68 13.10 5.02 5.85
C THR A 68 13.17 4.08 4.64
N LEU A 69 13.94 4.49 3.62
CA LEU A 69 14.30 3.59 2.52
C LEU A 69 15.02 2.33 3.02
N GLY A 70 15.85 2.47 4.06
CA GLY A 70 16.56 1.34 4.67
C GLY A 70 15.61 0.30 5.25
N ASP A 71 14.51 0.72 5.88
CA ASP A 71 13.48 -0.19 6.40
C ASP A 71 12.82 -1.01 5.28
N LEU A 72 12.49 -0.35 4.16
CA LEU A 72 11.95 -1.03 2.98
C LEU A 72 12.94 -2.06 2.43
N GLN A 73 14.21 -1.66 2.25
CA GLN A 73 15.27 -2.50 1.71
C GLN A 73 15.64 -3.67 2.63
N ALA A 74 15.47 -3.53 3.95
CA ALA A 74 15.71 -4.60 4.92
C ALA A 74 14.56 -5.62 4.99
N HIS A 75 13.35 -5.27 4.53
CA HIS A 75 12.16 -6.11 4.70
C HIS A 75 12.15 -7.36 3.79
N ARG A 76 11.96 -8.54 4.38
CA ARG A 76 11.64 -9.77 3.65
C ARG A 76 10.44 -10.48 4.28
N ALA A 77 9.56 -11.00 3.43
CA ALA A 77 8.45 -11.84 3.87
C ALA A 77 8.98 -13.11 4.55
N ARG A 78 8.50 -13.38 5.76
CA ARG A 78 8.90 -14.56 6.54
C ARG A 78 8.04 -15.76 6.15
N ARG A 79 8.60 -16.96 6.26
CA ARG A 79 7.91 -18.23 5.96
C ARG A 79 8.02 -19.20 7.14
N PRO A 80 7.34 -18.93 8.27
CA PRO A 80 7.34 -19.86 9.39
C PRO A 80 6.54 -21.12 9.06
N ALA A 81 6.83 -22.22 9.76
CA ALA A 81 5.95 -23.39 9.73
C ALA A 81 4.59 -23.03 10.36
N PRO A 82 3.46 -23.45 9.77
CA PRO A 82 2.16 -23.26 10.39
C PRO A 82 2.07 -24.04 11.71
N LEU A 83 1.26 -23.54 12.64
CA LEU A 83 0.85 -24.33 13.79
C LEU A 83 -0.15 -25.39 13.33
N THR A 84 0.05 -26.60 13.80
CA THR A 84 -0.69 -27.76 13.36
C THR A 84 -1.23 -28.49 14.59
N LEU A 85 -2.54 -28.70 14.64
CA LEU A 85 -3.20 -29.45 15.71
C LEU A 85 -3.75 -30.75 15.12
N GLN A 86 -3.36 -31.88 15.69
CA GLN A 86 -3.95 -33.17 15.36
C GLN A 86 -5.29 -33.31 16.07
N HIS A 87 -6.34 -33.71 15.34
CA HIS A 87 -7.65 -34.06 15.90
C HIS A 87 -8.11 -35.43 15.37
N GLN A 88 -9.26 -35.91 15.85
CA GLN A 88 -9.80 -37.23 15.52
C GLN A 88 -10.07 -37.44 14.02
N GLN A 89 -10.23 -36.39 13.21
CA GLN A 89 -10.40 -36.49 11.76
C GLN A 89 -9.09 -36.29 10.98
N GLY A 90 -7.95 -36.27 11.68
CA GLY A 90 -6.64 -35.95 11.11
C GLY A 90 -6.21 -34.53 11.42
N THR A 91 -5.37 -34.02 10.54
CA THR A 91 -4.76 -32.69 10.63
C THR A 91 -5.33 -31.71 9.64
#